data_AF-A0A3B3H4N5-F1
#
_entry.id   AF-A0A3B3H4N5-F1
#
_cell.length_a   1.000
_cell.length_b   1.000
_cell.length_c   1.000
_cell.angle_alpha   90.00
_cell.angle_beta   90.00
_cell.angle_gamma   90.00
#
_symmetry.space_group_name_H-M   'P 1'
#
loop_
_entity.id
_entity.type
_entity.pdbx_description
1 polymer ?
#
loop_
_entity_poly.entity_id
_entity_poly.type
_entity_poly.pdbx_seq_one_letter_code
_entity_poly.pdbx_strand_id
1 'polypeptide(L)'
;MLGGDVVAVWDIALSDGVYRIEFAHGTTTGKRIIYVNGKEVVKKDWMFKLVGKETFTIGSTNIKATINIEAVSGFAYEYSLDIDGKSLQKFVDDRAKTTKTWVFQVDGTDYRVVLEKDTVDVWCNGQKMETRVRHHSEYRKNCQIKILLVCLRLKTKACCCVYRTYMEVLVFHN
;
A
#
# COMPACT_ATOMS: atom_id res chain seq x y z
N MET A 1 -22.03 12.40 1.83
CA MET A 1 -21.02 13.47 1.85
C MET A 1 -20.34 13.41 3.20
N LEU A 2 -19.09 12.96 3.28
CA LEU A 2 -18.32 13.03 4.53
C LEU A 2 -17.94 14.50 4.75
N GLY A 3 -18.40 15.06 5.86
CA GLY A 3 -18.53 16.50 6.06
C GLY A 3 -17.22 17.27 6.30
N GLY A 4 -17.15 18.43 5.66
CA GLY A 4 -16.58 19.70 6.16
C GLY A 4 -15.10 19.83 6.48
N ASP A 5 -14.48 18.84 7.12
CA ASP A 5 -13.25 19.05 7.90
C ASP A 5 -12.07 18.19 7.45
N VAL A 6 -12.17 17.45 6.32
CA VAL A 6 -11.05 16.66 5.78
C VAL A 6 -9.98 17.60 5.25
N VAL A 7 -8.81 17.58 5.88
CA VAL A 7 -7.69 18.48 5.59
C VAL A 7 -6.54 17.78 4.85
N ALA A 8 -6.49 16.45 4.89
CA ALA A 8 -5.45 15.69 4.21
C ALA A 8 -5.95 14.30 3.82
N VAL A 9 -5.43 13.80 2.70
CA VAL A 9 -5.75 12.49 2.14
C VAL A 9 -4.50 11.84 1.59
N TRP A 10 -4.31 10.56 1.88
CA TRP A 10 -3.19 9.77 1.36
C TRP A 10 -3.68 8.41 0.88
N ASP A 11 -3.19 7.94 -0.27
CA ASP A 11 -3.41 6.59 -0.77
C ASP A 11 -2.12 5.78 -0.61
N ILE A 12 -2.16 4.72 0.20
CA ILE A 12 -0.98 3.91 0.57
C ILE A 12 -1.08 2.54 -0.07
N ALA A 13 -0.20 2.27 -1.02
CA ALA A 13 -0.08 0.96 -1.64
C ALA A 13 0.69 -0.01 -0.71
N LEU A 14 -0.04 -0.96 -0.14
CA LEU A 14 0.46 -2.13 0.57
C LEU A 14 0.38 -3.40 -0.30
N SER A 15 0.97 -4.52 0.13
CA SER A 15 1.00 -5.76 -0.65
C SER A 15 -0.37 -6.42 -0.68
N ASP A 16 -1.09 -6.27 0.43
CA ASP A 16 -2.46 -6.68 0.66
C ASP A 16 -3.53 -5.69 0.16
N GLY A 17 -3.15 -4.53 -0.37
CA GLY A 17 -4.12 -3.61 -0.97
C GLY A 17 -3.67 -2.16 -1.05
N VAL A 18 -4.54 -1.28 -1.56
CA VAL A 18 -4.36 0.17 -1.47
C VAL A 18 -5.28 0.68 -0.36
N TYR A 19 -4.74 1.48 0.54
CA TYR A 19 -5.44 2.02 1.71
C TYR A 19 -5.58 3.52 1.58
N ARG A 20 -6.83 4.01 1.54
CA ARG A 20 -7.12 5.44 1.55
C ARG A 20 -7.24 5.92 2.99
N ILE A 21 -6.39 6.86 3.37
CA ILE A 21 -6.37 7.50 4.68
C ILE A 21 -6.90 8.92 4.52
N GLU A 22 -7.88 9.29 5.31
CA GLU A 22 -8.45 10.63 5.33
C GLU A 22 -8.34 11.19 6.74
N PHE A 23 -7.82 12.41 6.86
CA PHE A 23 -7.66 13.06 8.14
C PHE A 23 -8.51 14.33 8.20
N ALA A 24 -9.34 14.42 9.24
CA ALA A 24 -10.12 15.59 9.55
C ALA A 24 -9.59 16.28 10.81
N HIS A 25 -9.42 17.60 10.74
CA HIS A 25 -8.87 18.40 11.84
C HIS A 25 -9.66 19.71 12.03
N GLY A 26 -10.38 19.81 13.14
CA GLY A 26 -11.11 21.01 13.53
C GLY A 26 -10.19 21.97 14.30
N THR A 27 -9.81 23.09 13.69
CA THR A 27 -8.88 24.06 14.31
C THR A 27 -9.49 24.90 15.43
N THR A 28 -10.82 24.94 15.56
CA THR A 28 -11.52 25.62 16.66
C THR A 28 -11.58 24.76 17.93
N THR A 29 -11.81 23.45 17.80
CA THR A 29 -12.02 22.53 18.93
C THR A 29 -10.84 21.59 19.17
N GLY A 30 -9.87 21.55 18.25
CA GLY A 30 -8.82 20.53 18.19
C GLY A 30 -9.34 19.13 17.87
N LYS A 31 -10.55 19.02 17.31
CA LYS A 31 -11.14 17.74 16.93
C LYS A 31 -10.26 17.04 15.88
N ARG A 32 -10.01 15.74 16.05
CA ARG A 32 -9.23 14.92 15.10
C ARG A 32 -10.00 13.65 14.77
N ILE A 33 -10.16 13.34 13.49
CA ILE A 33 -10.72 12.06 13.05
C ILE A 33 -9.85 11.48 11.94
N ILE A 34 -9.52 10.20 12.05
CA ILE A 34 -8.82 9.45 11.00
C ILE A 34 -9.78 8.40 10.46
N TYR A 35 -9.94 8.39 9.13
CA TYR A 35 -10.64 7.35 8.41
C TYR A 35 -9.65 6.52 7.60
N VAL A 36 -9.85 5.21 7.59
CA VAL A 36 -9.12 4.26 6.72
C VAL A 36 -10.16 3.52 5.89
N ASN A 37 -10.11 3.66 4.57
CA ASN A 37 -11.09 3.14 3.63
C ASN A 37 -12.54 3.52 4.02
N GLY A 38 -12.74 4.78 4.42
CA GLY A 38 -14.02 5.31 4.87
C GLY A 38 -14.49 4.86 6.27
N LYS A 39 -13.74 3.99 6.95
CA LYS A 39 -14.02 3.57 8.33
C LYS A 39 -13.26 4.44 9.34
N GLU A 40 -13.96 4.99 10.32
CA GLU A 40 -13.33 5.70 11.44
C GLU A 40 -12.43 4.75 12.26
N VAL A 41 -11.16 5.12 12.43
CA VAL A 41 -10.18 4.35 13.21
C VAL A 41 -9.66 5.11 14.42
N VAL A 42 -9.70 6.45 14.38
CA VAL A 42 -9.37 7.32 15.51
C VAL A 42 -10.36 8.47 15.53
N LYS A 43 -10.84 8.83 16.72
CA LYS A 43 -11.66 10.02 16.97
C LYS A 43 -11.31 10.68 18.29
N LYS A 44 -11.08 11.99 18.23
CA LYS A 44 -10.90 12.90 19.36
C LYS A 44 -11.84 14.08 19.14
N ASP A 45 -12.88 14.21 19.96
CA ASP A 45 -13.88 15.26 19.77
C ASP A 45 -13.38 16.65 20.20
N TRP A 46 -12.39 16.71 21.10
CA TRP A 46 -11.83 17.95 21.60
C TRP A 46 -10.37 17.79 22.00
N MET A 47 -9.53 18.77 21.65
CA MET A 47 -8.15 18.88 22.11
C MET A 47 -7.74 20.33 22.28
N PHE A 48 -7.09 20.65 23.40
CA PHE A 48 -6.54 21.99 23.63
C PHE A 48 -5.37 22.32 22.68
N LYS A 49 -4.52 21.33 22.37
CA LYS A 49 -3.35 21.50 21.51
C LYS A 49 -3.67 21.10 20.07
N LEU A 50 -3.48 22.02 19.13
CA LEU A 50 -3.77 21.81 17.72
C LEU A 50 -2.65 21.05 16.99
N VAL A 51 -1.39 21.25 17.38
CA VAL A 51 -0.24 20.50 16.85
C VAL A 51 0.03 19.20 17.60
N GLY A 52 0.73 18.25 16.99
CA GLY A 52 1.05 16.97 17.61
C GLY A 52 1.05 15.84 16.60
N LYS A 53 0.71 14.63 17.04
CA LYS A 53 0.65 13.47 16.17
C LYS A 53 -0.44 12.48 16.59
N GLU A 54 -0.95 11.74 15.64
CA GLU A 54 -1.88 10.63 15.86
C GLU A 54 -1.32 9.35 15.22
N THR A 55 -1.24 8.27 15.99
CA THR A 55 -0.68 6.99 15.54
C THR A 55 -1.78 5.93 15.48
N PHE A 56 -1.81 5.16 14.40
CA PHE A 56 -2.78 4.10 14.13
C PHE A 56 -2.11 2.99 13.30
N THR A 57 -2.86 1.94 12.97
CA THR A 57 -2.37 0.84 12.14
C THR A 57 -3.20 0.70 10.87
N ILE A 58 -2.57 0.26 9.78
CA ILE A 58 -3.21 -0.02 8.50
C ILE A 58 -2.74 -1.40 7.99
N GLY A 59 -3.48 -1.99 7.04
CA GLY A 59 -3.12 -3.29 6.49
C GLY A 59 -3.36 -4.48 7.41
N SER A 60 -3.36 -5.66 6.81
CA SER A 60 -3.38 -6.98 7.45
C SER A 60 -2.16 -7.26 8.33
N THR A 61 -1.03 -6.61 8.03
CA THR A 61 0.20 -6.69 8.84
C THR A 61 0.24 -5.68 9.98
N ASN A 62 -0.81 -4.87 10.17
CA ASN A 62 -0.88 -3.82 11.19
C ASN A 62 0.33 -2.87 11.16
N ILE A 63 0.75 -2.44 9.96
CA ILE A 63 1.86 -1.49 9.83
C ILE A 63 1.48 -0.16 10.50
N LYS A 64 2.40 0.38 11.28
CA LYS A 64 2.20 1.63 12.03
C LYS A 64 2.18 2.82 11.08
N ALA A 65 1.15 3.65 11.17
CA ALA A 65 1.01 4.92 10.48
C ALA A 65 0.92 6.05 11.51
N THR A 66 1.57 7.18 11.25
CA THR A 66 1.53 8.36 12.13
C THR A 66 1.27 9.61 11.31
N ILE A 67 0.19 10.32 11.61
CA ILE A 67 -0.06 11.66 11.06
C ILE A 67 0.57 12.67 12.00
N ASN A 68 1.45 13.53 11.47
CA ASN A 68 2.03 14.65 12.20
C ASN A 68 1.29 15.94 11.79
N ILE A 69 1.07 16.81 12.78
CA ILE A 69 0.40 18.10 12.63
C ILE A 69 1.38 19.16 13.12
N GLU A 70 1.85 19.98 12.19
CA GLU A 70 2.85 21.01 12.46
C GLU A 70 2.26 22.39 12.18
N ALA A 71 2.61 23.37 13.01
CA ALA A 71 2.22 24.76 12.75
C ALA A 71 3.22 25.36 11.76
N VAL A 72 2.70 26.01 10.73
CA VAL A 72 3.48 26.78 9.76
C VAL A 72 3.13 28.26 9.90
N SER A 73 3.82 29.13 9.16
CA SER A 73 3.56 30.58 9.21
C SER A 73 2.12 30.92 8.80
N GLY A 74 1.61 32.05 9.31
CA GLY A 74 0.28 32.55 8.91
C GLY A 74 -0.92 31.80 9.52
N PHE A 75 -0.77 31.22 10.73
CA PHE A 75 -1.83 30.47 11.42
C PHE A 75 -2.34 29.23 10.67
N ALA A 76 -1.53 28.68 9.76
CA ALA A 76 -1.82 27.48 9.02
C ALA A 76 -1.14 26.24 9.63
N TYR A 77 -1.60 25.06 9.22
CA TYR A 77 -1.07 23.78 9.65
C TYR A 77 -0.67 22.94 8.45
N GLU A 78 0.42 22.20 8.60
CA GLU A 78 0.86 21.19 7.66
C GLU A 78 0.61 19.80 8.24
N TYR A 79 0.27 18.86 7.35
CA TYR A 79 -0.04 17.49 7.69
C TYR A 79 0.88 16.56 6.91
N SER A 80 1.63 15.74 7.62
CA SER A 80 2.49 14.72 7.03
C SER A 80 2.15 13.34 7.56
N LEU A 81 2.47 12.32 6.78
CA LEU A 81 2.22 10.92 7.12
C LEU A 81 3.55 10.16 7.14
N ASP A 82 3.82 9.51 8.26
CA ASP A 82 4.90 8.55 8.40
C ASP A 82 4.36 7.12 8.41
N ILE A 83 4.98 6.23 7.64
CA ILE A 83 4.71 4.80 7.65
C ILE A 83 5.92 4.08 8.20
N ASP A 84 5.71 3.30 9.25
CA ASP A 84 6.74 2.56 10.00
C ASP A 84 7.93 3.44 10.43
N GLY A 85 7.62 4.67 10.88
CA GLY A 85 8.62 5.64 11.32
C GLY A 85 9.45 6.27 10.20
N LYS A 86 9.09 6.05 8.94
CA LYS A 86 9.69 6.71 7.77
C LYS A 86 8.69 7.68 7.17
N SER A 87 9.18 8.79 6.61
CA SER A 87 8.34 9.66 5.79
C SER A 87 7.69 8.89 4.65
N LEU A 88 6.49 9.31 4.24
CA LEU A 88 5.76 8.66 3.14
C LEU A 88 6.63 8.49 1.87
N GLN A 89 7.38 9.53 1.49
CA GLN A 89 8.27 9.46 0.31
C GLN A 89 9.31 8.34 0.46
N LYS A 90 10.02 8.30 1.60
CA LYS A 90 11.03 7.28 1.86
C LYS A 90 10.43 5.87 1.89
N PHE A 91 9.24 5.73 2.47
CA PHE A 91 8.51 4.47 2.48
C PHE A 91 8.18 3.99 1.06
N VAL A 92 7.70 4.88 0.19
CA VAL A 92 7.42 4.56 -1.23
C VAL A 92 8.70 4.16 -1.97
N ASP A 93 9.79 4.89 -1.78
CA ASP A 93 11.08 4.60 -2.44
C ASP A 93 11.67 3.26 -2.00
N ASP A 94 11.63 2.97 -0.69
CA ASP A 94 12.09 1.69 -0.16
C ASP A 94 11.24 0.53 -0.70
N ARG A 95 9.93 0.73 -0.78
CA ARG A 95 9.01 -0.28 -1.31
C ARG A 95 9.23 -0.56 -2.80
N ALA A 96 9.54 0.46 -3.60
CA ALA A 96 9.87 0.27 -5.01
C ALA A 96 11.12 -0.61 -5.21
N LYS A 97 12.06 -0.58 -4.25
CA LYS A 97 13.26 -1.42 -4.25
C LYS A 97 12.95 -2.85 -3.83
N THR A 98 12.08 -3.08 -2.86
CA THR A 98 11.80 -4.42 -2.31
C THR A 98 10.61 -5.12 -2.97
N THR A 99 9.77 -4.41 -3.72
CA THR A 99 8.59 -5.00 -4.38
C THR A 99 8.61 -4.82 -5.90
N LYS A 100 7.86 -5.66 -6.61
CA LYS A 100 7.40 -5.39 -7.97
C LYS A 100 5.88 -5.51 -8.00
N THR A 101 5.21 -4.53 -8.58
CA THR A 101 3.74 -4.51 -8.70
C THR A 101 3.36 -4.49 -10.17
N TRP A 102 2.40 -5.33 -10.55
CA TRP A 102 1.76 -5.33 -11.87
C TRP A 102 0.27 -5.11 -11.71
N VAL A 103 -0.28 -4.28 -12.60
CA VAL A 103 -1.72 -4.11 -12.75
C VAL A 103 -2.07 -4.46 -14.19
N PHE A 104 -3.01 -5.36 -14.39
CA PHE A 104 -3.46 -5.78 -15.73
C PHE A 104 -4.93 -6.16 -15.69
N GLN A 105 -5.60 -6.01 -16.83
CA GLN A 105 -7.03 -6.32 -16.97
C GLN A 105 -7.20 -7.70 -17.63
N VAL A 106 -8.12 -8.51 -17.11
CA VAL A 106 -8.53 -9.81 -17.67
C VAL A 106 -10.06 -9.84 -17.72
N ASP A 107 -10.63 -10.04 -18.91
CA ASP A 107 -12.09 -10.10 -19.10
C ASP A 107 -12.85 -8.93 -18.45
N GLY A 108 -12.29 -7.72 -18.58
CA GLY A 108 -12.86 -6.50 -17.99
C GLY A 108 -12.53 -6.27 -16.51
N THR A 109 -11.94 -7.24 -15.82
CA THR A 109 -11.60 -7.17 -14.39
C THR A 109 -10.13 -6.78 -14.19
N ASP A 110 -9.87 -5.79 -13.34
CA ASP A 110 -8.51 -5.40 -12.97
C ASP A 110 -7.91 -6.35 -11.92
N TYR A 111 -6.67 -6.76 -12.18
CA TYR A 111 -5.87 -7.58 -11.29
C TYR A 111 -4.61 -6.83 -10.87
N ARG A 112 -4.34 -6.84 -9.57
CA ARG A 112 -3.13 -6.29 -8.96
C ARG A 112 -2.31 -7.43 -8.38
N VAL A 113 -1.13 -7.67 -8.94
CA VAL A 113 -0.17 -8.66 -8.47
C VAL A 113 1.03 -7.95 -7.85
N VAL A 114 1.42 -8.34 -6.63
CA VAL A 114 2.60 -7.81 -5.94
C VAL A 114 3.55 -8.95 -5.62
N LEU A 115 4.82 -8.81 -5.99
CA LEU A 115 5.92 -9.69 -5.59
C LEU A 115 6.78 -8.97 -4.55
N GLU A 116 6.87 -9.55 -3.36
CA GLU A 116 7.89 -9.20 -2.35
C GLU A 116 9.19 -9.90 -2.75
N LYS A 117 10.25 -9.14 -3.08
CA LYS A 117 11.51 -9.72 -3.61
C LYS A 117 12.25 -10.54 -2.55
N ASP A 118 12.21 -10.08 -1.31
CA ASP A 118 12.99 -10.66 -0.21
C ASP A 118 12.39 -11.97 0.30
N THR A 119 11.08 -12.00 0.54
CA THR A 119 10.37 -13.21 0.98
C THR A 119 9.92 -14.10 -0.18
N VAL A 120 9.97 -13.57 -1.41
CA VAL A 120 9.43 -14.21 -2.61
C VAL A 120 7.93 -14.52 -2.48
N ASP A 121 7.22 -13.76 -1.66
CA ASP A 121 5.77 -13.85 -1.50
C ASP A 121 5.07 -13.19 -2.68
N VAL A 122 3.98 -13.82 -3.14
CA VAL A 122 3.13 -13.28 -4.20
C VAL A 122 1.77 -12.96 -3.63
N TRP A 123 1.28 -11.76 -3.91
CA TRP A 123 -0.05 -11.29 -3.54
C TRP A 123 -0.85 -11.05 -4.82
N CYS A 124 -2.12 -11.45 -4.83
CA CYS A 124 -3.06 -11.18 -5.92
C CYS A 124 -4.33 -10.57 -5.33
N ASN A 125 -4.69 -9.36 -5.78
CA ASN A 125 -5.85 -8.62 -5.28
C ASN A 125 -5.93 -8.58 -3.74
N GLY A 126 -4.77 -8.40 -3.11
CA GLY A 126 -4.64 -8.30 -1.67
C GLY A 126 -4.58 -9.64 -0.91
N GLN A 127 -4.73 -10.77 -1.59
CA GLN A 127 -4.63 -12.09 -0.99
C GLN A 127 -3.24 -12.68 -1.21
N LYS A 128 -2.61 -13.15 -0.12
CA LYS A 128 -1.34 -13.87 -0.21
C LYS A 128 -1.57 -15.23 -0.88
N MET A 129 -0.82 -15.50 -1.94
CA MET A 129 -0.91 -16.73 -2.70
C MET A 129 -0.06 -17.83 -2.06
N GLU A 130 -0.64 -19.02 -1.88
CA GLU A 130 0.14 -20.18 -1.44
C GLU A 130 1.16 -20.59 -2.51
N THR A 131 2.44 -20.49 -2.17
CA THR A 131 3.52 -20.99 -3.01
C THR A 131 4.03 -22.31 -2.46
N ARG A 132 3.82 -23.42 -3.17
CA ARG A 132 4.51 -24.69 -2.87
C ARG A 132 5.95 -24.57 -3.34
N VAL A 133 6.83 -24.12 -2.45
CA VAL A 133 8.29 -24.12 -2.69
C VAL A 133 8.77 -25.56 -2.53
N ARG A 134 9.08 -26.26 -3.63
CA ARG A 134 9.94 -27.45 -3.55
C ARG A 134 11.40 -26.99 -3.58
N HIS A 135 12.20 -27.58 -2.70
CA HIS A 135 13.51 -27.12 -2.25
C HIS A 135 14.55 -26.76 -3.32
N HIS A 136 15.35 -25.76 -2.95
CA HIS A 136 16.77 -25.49 -3.27
C HIS A 136 17.29 -25.79 -4.69
N SER A 137 17.41 -24.72 -5.49
CA SER A 137 18.64 -24.32 -6.22
C SER A 137 18.40 -23.24 -7.27
N GLU A 138 17.17 -22.71 -7.40
CA GLU A 138 16.88 -21.87 -8.57
C GLU A 138 15.89 -20.73 -8.30
N TYR A 139 16.38 -19.66 -7.67
CA TYR A 139 15.62 -18.43 -7.42
C TYR A 139 14.96 -17.85 -8.69
N ARG A 140 15.64 -17.93 -9.85
CA ARG A 140 15.10 -17.48 -11.15
C ARG A 140 13.93 -18.34 -11.65
N LYS A 141 14.03 -19.67 -11.58
CA LYS A 141 12.94 -20.58 -11.99
C LYS A 141 11.77 -20.53 -11.02
N ASN A 142 12.02 -20.31 -9.72
CA ASN A 142 10.95 -20.22 -8.72
C ASN A 142 10.01 -19.02 -8.92
N CYS A 143 10.50 -17.83 -9.30
CA CYS A 143 9.63 -16.69 -9.61
C CYS A 143 8.82 -16.91 -10.90
N GLN A 144 9.41 -17.50 -11.93
CA GLN A 144 8.70 -17.84 -13.18
C GLN A 144 7.57 -18.85 -12.93
N ILE A 145 7.80 -19.87 -12.08
CA ILE A 145 6.78 -20.85 -11.67
C ILE A 145 5.67 -20.18 -10.86
N LYS A 146 6.00 -19.22 -9.99
CA LYS A 146 5.02 -18.53 -9.13
C LYS A 146 4.05 -17.64 -9.90
N ILE A 147 4.54 -16.85 -10.86
CA ILE A 147 3.68 -16.04 -11.75
C ILE A 147 2.85 -16.95 -12.67
N LEU A 148 3.43 -18.04 -13.17
CA LEU A 148 2.70 -19.04 -13.95
C LEU A 148 1.59 -19.72 -13.12
N LEU A 149 1.78 -19.92 -11.82
CA LEU A 149 0.74 -20.44 -10.91
C LEU A 149 -0.41 -19.45 -10.69
N VAL A 150 -0.12 -18.14 -10.62
CA VAL A 150 -1.16 -17.09 -10.65
C VAL A 150 -1.94 -17.19 -11.96
N CYS A 151 -1.24 -17.33 -13.09
CA CYS A 151 -1.86 -17.54 -14.40
C CYS A 151 -2.75 -18.78 -14.48
N LEU A 152 -2.27 -19.92 -13.95
CA LEU A 152 -3.00 -21.19 -13.95
C LEU A 152 -4.24 -21.15 -13.04
N ARG A 153 -4.15 -20.49 -11.87
CA ARG A 153 -5.31 -20.34 -10.96
C ARG A 153 -6.37 -19.38 -11.52
N LEU A 154 -5.96 -18.35 -12.27
CA LEU A 154 -6.88 -17.41 -12.91
C LEU A 154 -7.58 -17.99 -14.16
N LYS A 155 -7.21 -19.20 -14.62
CA LYS A 155 -7.85 -19.95 -15.73
C LYS A 155 -8.09 -19.16 -17.03
N THR A 156 -7.29 -18.15 -17.35
CA THR A 156 -7.55 -17.27 -18.50
C THR A 156 -6.32 -17.05 -19.38
N LYS A 157 -6.55 -16.91 -20.69
CA LYS A 157 -5.54 -16.69 -21.75
C LYS A 157 -4.82 -15.34 -21.64
N ALA A 158 -5.34 -14.39 -20.88
CA ALA A 158 -4.77 -13.06 -20.70
C ALA A 158 -3.39 -13.07 -20.00
N CYS A 159 -3.04 -14.17 -19.35
CA CYS A 159 -1.80 -14.29 -18.62
C CYS A 159 -0.53 -14.46 -19.48
N CYS A 160 -0.68 -14.64 -20.79
CA CYS A 160 0.46 -14.56 -21.72
C CYS A 160 1.13 -13.18 -21.73
N CYS A 161 0.40 -12.08 -21.47
CA CYS A 161 1.03 -10.75 -21.38
C CYS A 161 1.93 -10.62 -20.16
N VAL A 162 1.48 -11.07 -18.98
CA VAL A 162 2.31 -11.03 -17.76
C VAL A 162 3.53 -11.93 -17.90
N TYR A 163 3.38 -13.13 -18.49
CA TYR A 163 4.50 -14.02 -18.74
C TYR A 163 5.48 -13.47 -19.79
N ARG A 164 4.98 -12.83 -20.86
CA ARG A 164 5.78 -12.27 -21.96
C ARG A 164 6.52 -11.00 -21.56
N THR A 165 5.89 -10.07 -20.82
CA THR A 165 6.56 -8.88 -20.28
C THR A 165 7.57 -9.26 -19.20
N TYR A 166 7.32 -10.30 -18.38
CA TYR A 166 8.30 -10.78 -17.41
C TYR A 166 9.50 -11.47 -18.09
N MET A 167 9.28 -12.21 -19.17
CA MET A 167 10.36 -12.74 -20.01
C MET A 167 11.15 -11.63 -20.71
N GLU A 168 10.51 -10.59 -21.23
CA GLU A 168 11.20 -9.43 -21.84
C GLU A 168 12.06 -8.65 -20.83
N VAL A 169 11.53 -8.36 -19.63
CA VAL A 169 12.28 -7.65 -18.57
C VAL A 169 13.45 -8.48 -18.01
N LEU A 170 13.39 -9.82 -18.09
CA LEU A 170 14.51 -10.71 -17.73
C LEU A 170 15.56 -10.87 -18.83
N VAL A 171 15.22 -10.58 -20.10
CA VAL A 171 16.15 -10.64 -21.24
C VAL A 171 16.95 -9.34 -21.39
N PHE A 172 16.43 -8.18 -20.94
CA PHE A 172 17.07 -6.87 -21.11
C PHE A 172 18.03 -6.41 -19.97
N HIS A 173 18.32 -7.27 -18.99
CA HIS A 173 19.38 -7.02 -17.98
C HIS A 173 20.39 -8.17 -17.96
N ASN A 174 21.11 -8.33 -19.07
CA ASN A 174 22.41 -8.98 -19.16
C ASN A 174 23.41 -7.94 -19.65
#